data_AF-A0A7V5M6G9-F1
#
_entry.id   AF-A0A7V5M6G9-F1
#
_cell.length_a   1.000
_cell.length_b   1.000
_cell.length_c   1.000
_cell.angle_alpha   90.00
_cell.angle_beta   90.00
_cell.angle_gamma   90.00
#
_symmetry.space_group_name_H-M   'P 1'
#
loop_
_entity.id
_entity.type
_entity.pdbx_description
1 polymer ?
#
loop_
_entity_poly.entity_id
_entity_poly.type
_entity_poly.pdbx_seq_one_letter_code
_entity_poly.pdbx_strand_id
1 'polypeptide(L)' 'LTVLFAELGDKTQLATLLFATNKAHSKFMVFLAAAGALVFASAIAVIIGNNLGKYLNPKYLTWIAGVGFVIIGIWTIIKA' A
#
# COMPACT_ATOMS: atom_id res chain seq x y z
N LEU A 1 -8.72 -14.98 -4.13
CA LEU A 1 -9.82 -14.81 -3.15
C LEU A 1 -9.29 -14.50 -1.75
N THR A 2 -8.37 -15.28 -1.18
CA THR A 2 -7.79 -15.03 0.15
C THR A 2 -7.21 -13.61 0.33
N VAL A 3 -6.42 -13.13 -0.64
CA VAL A 3 -5.84 -11.77 -0.60
C VAL A 3 -6.92 -10.68 -0.68
N LEU A 4 -7.95 -10.89 -1.49
CA LEU A 4 -9.07 -9.95 -1.63
C LEU A 4 -9.81 -9.77 -0.30
N PHE A 5 -10.05 -10.86 0.44
CA PHE A 5 -10.64 -10.79 1.77
C PHE A 5 -9.69 -10.21 2.82
N ALA A 6 -8.38 -10.41 2.67
CA ALA A 6 -7.38 -9.82 3.55
C ALA A 6 -7.22 -8.30 3.34
N GLU A 7 -7.43 -7.80 2.12
CA GLU A 7 -7.33 -6.37 1.80
C GLU A 7 -8.68 -5.62 1.84
N LEU A 8 -9.80 -6.34 1.87
CA LEU A 8 -11.14 -5.74 1.95
C LEU A 8 -11.32 -5.00 3.28
N GLY A 9 -11.53 -3.70 3.20
CA GLY A 9 -11.73 -2.85 4.38
C GLY A 9 -10.44 -2.23 4.94
N ASP A 10 -9.36 -2.23 4.16
CA ASP A 10 -8.16 -1.46 4.52
C ASP A 10 -8.51 0.03 4.73
N LYS A 11 -7.70 0.71 5.57
CA LYS A 11 -7.85 2.12 5.94
C LYS A 11 -7.93 3.02 4.72
N THR A 12 -7.21 2.72 3.65
CA THR A 12 -7.27 3.50 2.40
C THR A 12 -8.61 3.35 1.68
N GLN A 13 -9.20 2.17 1.68
CA GLN A 13 -10.52 1.90 1.10
C GLN A 13 -11.64 2.58 1.90
N LEU A 14 -11.55 2.55 3.24
CA LEU A 14 -12.50 3.26 4.10
C LEU A 14 -12.41 4.78 3.92
N ALA A 15 -11.19 5.33 3.82
CA ALA A 15 -10.99 6.75 3.56
C ALA A 15 -11.59 7.19 2.22
N THR A 16 -11.33 6.43 1.14
CA THR A 16 -11.88 6.74 -0.18
C THR A 16 -13.40 6.66 -0.21
N LEU A 17 -14.00 5.70 0.50
CA LEU A 17 -15.46 5.60 0.67
C LEU A 17 -16.03 6.83 1.42
N LEU A 18 -15.37 7.27 2.50
CA LEU A 18 -15.78 8.46 3.25
C LEU A 18 -15.71 9.73 2.39
N PHE A 19 -14.66 9.88 1.57
CA PHE A 19 -14.57 11.00 0.64
C PHE A 19 -15.62 10.94 -0.46
N ALA A 20 -15.93 9.74 -0.98
CA ALA A 20 -16.93 9.56 -2.03
C ALA A 20 -18.38 9.76 -1.55
N THR A 21 -18.64 9.51 -0.27
CA THR A 21 -19.95 9.72 0.37
C THR A 21 -20.17 11.16 0.83
N ASN A 22 -19.10 11.95 0.95
CA ASN A 22 -19.20 13.38 1.25
C ASN A 22 -19.74 14.16 0.03
N LYS A 23 -20.87 14.86 0.21
CA LYS A 23 -21.53 15.66 -0.85
C LYS A 23 -20.69 16.84 -1.36
N ALA A 24 -19.66 17.27 -0.62
CA ALA A 24 -18.76 18.34 -1.03
C ALA A 24 -17.81 17.94 -2.17
N HIS A 25 -17.63 16.64 -2.43
CA HIS A 25 -16.70 16.14 -3.44
C HIS A 25 -17.43 15.37 -4.54
N SER A 26 -17.03 15.59 -5.79
CA SER A 26 -17.54 14.80 -6.90
C SER A 26 -17.01 13.37 -6.80
N LYS A 27 -17.91 12.38 -6.85
CA LYS A 27 -17.59 10.95 -6.86
C LYS A 27 -16.53 10.60 -7.91
N PHE A 28 -16.62 11.23 -9.09
CA PHE A 28 -15.67 11.03 -10.19
C PHE A 28 -14.27 11.56 -9.87
N MET A 29 -14.20 12.70 -9.16
CA MET A 29 -12.93 13.28 -8.73
C MET A 29 -12.26 12.42 -7.66
N VAL A 30 -13.02 11.90 -6.69
CA VAL A 30 -12.49 11.00 -5.64
C VAL A 30 -11.96 9.71 -6.27
N PHE A 31 -12.68 9.14 -7.25
CA PHE A 31 -12.23 7.96 -7.98
C PHE A 31 -10.91 8.22 -8.72
N LEU A 32 -10.84 9.30 -9.51
CA LEU A 32 -9.62 9.63 -10.26
C LEU A 32 -8.44 9.95 -9.34
N ALA A 33 -8.68 10.64 -8.23
CA ALA A 33 -7.64 10.95 -7.25
C ALA A 33 -7.10 9.67 -6.59
N ALA A 34 -7.98 8.77 -6.14
CA ALA A 34 -7.58 7.52 -5.51
C ALA A 34 -6.87 6.57 -6.49
N ALA A 35 -7.43 6.40 -7.69
CA ALA A 35 -6.83 5.58 -8.73
C ALA A 35 -5.48 6.17 -9.18
N GLY A 36 -5.40 7.48 -9.38
CA GLY A 36 -4.17 8.18 -9.73
C GLY A 36 -3.09 8.03 -8.66
N ALA A 37 -3.46 8.19 -7.38
CA ALA A 37 -2.54 7.99 -6.27
C ALA A 37 -2.02 6.54 -6.21
N LEU A 38 -2.89 5.54 -6.39
CA LEU A 38 -2.50 4.13 -6.40
C LEU A 38 -1.54 3.82 -7.55
N VAL A 39 -1.87 4.26 -8.77
CA VAL A 39 -1.02 4.06 -9.96
C VAL A 39 0.32 4.75 -9.77
N PHE A 40 0.32 5.98 -9.27
CA PHE A 40 1.55 6.76 -9.05
C PHE A 40 2.46 6.11 -7.99
N ALA A 41 1.89 5.71 -6.84
CA ALA A 41 2.64 5.02 -5.80
C ALA A 41 3.20 3.67 -6.30
N SER A 42 2.40 2.93 -7.06
CA SER A 42 2.82 1.66 -7.67
C SER A 42 3.93 1.87 -8.70
N ALA A 43 3.84 2.92 -9.53
CA ALA A 43 4.86 3.26 -10.51
C ALA A 43 6.20 3.58 -9.83
N ILE A 44 6.18 4.38 -8.76
CA ILE A 44 7.37 4.67 -7.95
C ILE A 44 7.95 3.37 -7.38
N ALA A 45 7.11 2.54 -6.76
CA ALA A 45 7.54 1.28 -6.17
C ALA A 45 8.19 0.34 -7.20
N VAL A 46 7.62 0.23 -8.40
CA VAL A 46 8.17 -0.60 -9.49
C VAL A 46 9.47 -0.01 -10.03
N ILE A 47 9.56 1.30 -10.26
CA ILE A 47 10.79 1.93 -10.76
C ILE A 47 11.92 1.72 -9.76
N ILE A 48 11.68 1.99 -8.48
CA ILE A 48 12.69 1.81 -7.44
C ILE A 48 13.03 0.33 -7.27
N GLY A 49 12.04 -0.54 -7.17
CA GLY A 49 12.21 -1.98 -6.99
C GLY A 49 12.98 -2.63 -8.14
N ASN A 50 12.69 -2.26 -9.38
CA ASN A 50 13.39 -2.76 -10.56
C ASN A 50 14.85 -2.27 -10.60
N ASN A 51 15.12 -1.01 -10.21
CA ASN A 51 16.49 -0.51 -10.15
C ASN A 51 17.29 -1.17 -9.04
N LEU A 52 16.74 -1.28 -7.82
CA LEU A 52 17.39 -1.95 -6.70
C LEU A 52 17.62 -3.45 -6.98
N GLY A 53 16.65 -4.12 -7.60
CA GLY A 53 16.73 -5.55 -7.92
C GLY A 53 17.86 -5.91 -8.90
N LYS A 54 18.34 -4.95 -9.71
CA LYS A 54 19.51 -5.16 -10.58
C LYS A 54 20.83 -5.21 -9.83
N TYR A 55 20.91 -4.55 -8.67
CA TYR A 55 22.14 -4.44 -7.87
C TYR A 55 22.13 -5.34 -6.63
N LEU A 56 20.95 -5.80 -6.20
CA LEU A 56 20.79 -6.58 -4.97
C LEU A 56 20.41 -8.02 -5.27
N ASN A 57 21.12 -8.97 -4.66
CA ASN A 57 20.76 -10.39 -4.72
C ASN A 57 19.39 -10.61 -4.05
N PRO A 58 18.43 -11.30 -4.70
CA PRO A 58 17.07 -11.55 -4.19
C PRO A 58 17.03 -12.12 -2.76
N LYS A 59 18.07 -12.87 -2.36
CA LYS A 59 18.16 -13.47 -1.02
C LYS A 59 18.25 -12.42 0.08
N TYR A 60 19.00 -11.34 -0.14
CA TYR A 60 19.10 -10.24 0.83
C TYR A 60 17.80 -9.44 0.88
N LEU A 61 17.16 -9.21 -0.28
CA LEU A 61 15.88 -8.49 -0.35
C LEU A 61 14.79 -9.20 0.47
N THR A 62 14.72 -10.53 0.38
CA THR A 62 13.79 -11.36 1.15
C THR A 62 14.06 -11.28 2.65
N TRP A 63 15.33 -11.35 3.06
CA TRP A 63 15.72 -11.23 4.46
C TRP A 63 15.38 -9.86 5.05
N ILE A 64 15.68 -8.78 4.31
CA ILE A 64 15.37 -7.41 4.74
C ILE A 64 13.85 -7.22 4.88
N ALA A 65 13.07 -7.69 3.90
CA ALA A 65 11.61 -7.60 3.94
C ALA A 65 11.02 -8.38 5.13
N GLY A 66 11.50 -9.61 5.38
CA GLY A 66 11.05 -10.43 6.49
C GLY A 66 11.39 -9.82 7.85
N VAL A 67 12.62 -9.37 8.05
CA VAL A 67 13.05 -8.71 9.30
C VAL A 67 12.27 -7.43 9.52
N GLY A 68 12.11 -6.60 8.48
CA GLY A 68 11.30 -5.39 8.54
C GLY A 68 9.85 -5.68 8.94
N PHE A 69 9.24 -6.72 8.38
CA PHE A 69 7.88 -7.14 8.73
C PHE A 69 7.77 -7.56 10.21
N VAL A 70 8.73 -8.33 10.72
CA VAL A 70 8.76 -8.74 12.14
C VAL A 70 8.91 -7.53 13.05
N ILE A 71 9.81 -6.60 12.73
CA ILE A 71 10.02 -5.37 13.51
C ILE A 71 8.74 -4.53 13.57
N ILE A 72 8.10 -4.30 12.42
CA ILE A 72 6.83 -3.54 12.36
C ILE A 72 5.74 -4.27 13.13
N GLY A 73 5.66 -5.60 13.04
CA GLY A 73 4.71 -6.42 13.79
C GLY A 73 4.88 -6.26 15.30
N ILE A 74 6.11 -6.42 15.81
CA ILE A 74 6.43 -6.24 17.23
C ILE A 74 6.10 -4.82 17.68
N TRP A 75 6.51 -3.81 16.91
CA TRP A 75 6.24 -2.41 17.22
C TRP A 75 4.74 -2.10 17.28
N THR A 76 3.96 -2.67 16.35
CA THR A 76 2.51 -2.52 16.32
C THR A 76 1.87 -3.15 17.56
N ILE A 77 2.32 -4.33 17.98
CA ILE A 77 1.80 -5.00 19.20
C ILE A 77 2.11 -4.21 20.46
N ILE A 78 3.33 -3.65 20.58
CA ILE A 78 3.72 -2.87 21.76
C ILE A 78 2.94 -1.55 21.86
N LYS A 79 2.59 -0.95 20.70
CA LYS A 79 1.89 0.34 20.63
C LYS A 79 0.36 0.20 20.67
N ALA A 80 -0.17 -0.97 20.36
CA ALA A 80 -1.60 -1.29 20.43
C ALA A 80 -2.08 -1.42 21.88
#